data_AF-A0A351AUQ4-F1
#
_entry.id   AF-A0A351AUQ4-F1
#
_cell.length_a   1.000
_cell.length_b   1.000
_cell.length_c   1.000
_cell.angle_alpha   90.00
_cell.angle_beta   90.00
_cell.angle_gamma   90.00
#
_symmetry.space_group_name_H-M   'P 1'
#
loop_
_entity.id
_entity.type
_entity.pdbx_description
1 polymer ?
#
loop_
_entity_poly.entity_id
_entity_poly.type
_entity_poly.pdbx_seq_one_letter_code
_entity_poly.pdbx_strand_id
1 'polypeptide(L)'
;MTHWIQMLVDYPVAFGVIGLGGLVKGERNLVFSVLIGGTLRFLCHLFTGAVFFGEYAAAGQSAFMYSLLYNAPYMFADIAVCVIIAMLPPFRKAIRSALKY
;
A
#
# COMPACT_ATOMS: atom_id res chain seq x y z
N MET A 1 -21.09 6.26 10.29
CA MET A 1 -21.96 5.95 9.13
C MET A 1 -21.07 5.45 8.01
N THR A 2 -21.41 4.36 7.32
CA THR A 2 -20.62 3.88 6.18
C THR A 2 -20.71 4.87 5.03
N HIS A 3 -19.59 5.52 4.71
CA HIS A 3 -19.47 6.40 3.56
C HIS A 3 -19.11 5.54 2.34
N TRP A 4 -19.96 5.52 1.33
CA TRP A 4 -19.73 4.77 0.08
C TRP A 4 -18.41 5.16 -0.59
N ILE A 5 -18.00 6.43 -0.49
CA ILE A 5 -16.70 6.87 -0.99
C ILE A 5 -15.53 6.34 -0.17
N GLN A 6 -15.68 6.15 1.14
CA GLN A 6 -14.66 5.49 1.98
C GLN A 6 -14.46 4.05 1.53
N MET A 7 -15.55 3.29 1.30
CA MET A 7 -15.46 1.93 0.77
C MET A 7 -14.77 1.89 -0.61
N LEU A 8 -15.09 2.84 -1.50
CA LEU A 8 -14.42 2.90 -2.80
C LEU A 8 -12.91 3.13 -2.66
N VAL A 9 -12.50 4.02 -1.75
CA VAL A 9 -11.09 4.36 -1.53
C VAL A 9 -10.32 3.23 -0.84
N ASP A 10 -10.90 2.58 0.18
CA ASP A 10 -10.24 1.51 0.95
C ASP A 10 -10.16 0.17 0.22
N TYR A 11 -10.98 -0.05 -0.81
CA TYR A 11 -11.03 -1.30 -1.56
C TYR A 11 -10.61 -1.10 -3.03
N PRO A 12 -11.50 -0.86 -4.03
CA PRO A 12 -11.08 -0.77 -5.43
C PRO A 12 -9.91 0.16 -5.70
N VAL A 13 -9.89 1.36 -5.11
CA VAL A 13 -8.82 2.33 -5.36
C VAL A 13 -7.52 1.91 -4.69
N ALA A 14 -7.54 1.61 -3.38
CA ALA A 14 -6.34 1.19 -2.64
C ALA A 14 -5.63 -0.01 -3.27
N PHE A 15 -6.37 -0.99 -3.79
CA PHE A 15 -5.79 -2.14 -4.48
C PHE A 15 -5.48 -1.85 -5.95
N GLY A 16 -6.25 -0.98 -6.62
CA GLY A 16 -6.00 -0.57 -8.00
C GLY A 16 -4.70 0.23 -8.18
N VAL A 17 -4.40 1.14 -7.25
CA VAL A 17 -3.17 1.97 -7.31
C VAL A 17 -1.89 1.16 -7.17
N ILE A 18 -1.94 -0.07 -6.64
CA ILE A 18 -0.80 -0.99 -6.63
C ILE A 18 -0.28 -1.22 -8.05
N GLY A 19 -1.19 -1.30 -9.04
CA GLY A 19 -0.85 -1.49 -10.46
C GLY A 19 0.05 -0.39 -11.04
N LEU A 20 0.03 0.82 -10.45
CA LEU A 20 0.92 1.91 -10.88
C LEU A 20 2.40 1.60 -10.62
N GLY A 21 2.72 0.67 -9.71
CA GLY A 21 4.08 0.14 -9.56
C GLY A 21 4.62 -0.53 -10.83
N GLY A 22 3.74 -1.04 -11.70
CA GLY A 22 4.09 -1.63 -12.99
C GLY A 22 4.53 -0.61 -14.05
N LEU A 23 4.34 0.69 -13.82
CA LEU A 23 4.86 1.74 -14.71
C LEU A 23 6.39 1.80 -14.68
N VAL A 24 7.01 1.33 -13.61
CA VAL A 24 8.47 1.19 -13.53
C VAL A 24 8.89 -0.06 -14.29
N LYS A 25 9.47 0.15 -15.48
CA LYS A 25 9.86 -0.94 -16.37
C LYS A 25 11.15 -1.63 -15.90
N GLY A 26 11.23 -2.93 -16.12
CA GLY A 26 12.45 -3.73 -15.98
C GLY A 26 12.53 -4.53 -14.69
N GLU A 27 12.98 -5.78 -14.83
CA GLU A 27 13.14 -6.76 -13.75
C GLU A 27 14.01 -6.28 -12.57
N ARG A 28 14.94 -5.35 -12.82
CA ARG A 28 15.82 -4.78 -11.80
C ARG A 28 15.08 -3.82 -10.85
N ASN A 29 13.90 -3.35 -11.24
CA ASN A 29 13.14 -2.33 -10.54
C ASN A 29 11.97 -2.90 -9.73
N LEU A 30 11.89 -4.21 -9.57
CA LEU A 30 10.78 -4.87 -8.85
C LEU A 30 10.59 -4.36 -7.42
N VAL A 31 11.69 -4.01 -6.73
CA VAL A 31 11.64 -3.37 -5.40
C VAL A 31 10.99 -1.99 -5.49
N PHE A 32 11.35 -1.17 -6.48
CA PHE A 32 10.71 0.12 -6.70
C PHE A 32 9.22 -0.02 -7.04
N SER A 33 8.84 -1.02 -7.83
CA SER A 33 7.43 -1.30 -8.12
C SER A 33 6.63 -1.60 -6.86
N VAL A 34 7.18 -2.42 -5.95
CA VAL A 34 6.57 -2.73 -4.65
C VAL A 34 6.47 -1.48 -3.78
N LEU A 35 7.54 -0.68 -3.68
CA LEU A 35 7.56 0.53 -2.88
C LEU A 35 6.50 1.54 -3.37
N ILE A 36 6.42 1.79 -4.68
CA ILE A 36 5.43 2.70 -5.25
C ILE A 36 4.01 2.19 -4.97
N GLY A 37 3.71 0.93 -5.31
CA GLY A 37 2.37 0.38 -5.13
C GLY A 37 1.94 0.36 -3.67
N GLY A 38 2.85 -0.06 -2.78
CA GLY A 38 2.61 -0.10 -1.34
C GLY A 38 2.43 1.28 -0.72
N THR A 39 3.27 2.26 -1.08
CA THR A 39 3.13 3.64 -0.59
C THR A 39 1.83 4.27 -1.07
N LEU A 40 1.44 4.09 -2.33
CA LEU A 40 0.18 4.62 -2.85
C LEU A 40 -1.04 4.02 -2.12
N ARG A 41 -1.02 2.70 -1.88
CA ARG A 41 -2.04 2.04 -1.05
C ARG A 41 -2.07 2.58 0.38
N PHE A 42 -0.91 2.77 1.00
CA PHE A 42 -0.82 3.37 2.34
C PHE A 42 -1.42 4.78 2.37
N LEU A 43 -1.20 5.60 1.34
CA LEU A 43 -1.79 6.93 1.25
C LEU A 43 -3.32 6.88 1.16
N CYS A 44 -3.91 5.88 0.48
CA CYS A 44 -5.36 5.66 0.49
C CYS A 44 -5.87 5.41 1.92
N HIS A 45 -5.24 4.49 2.66
CA HIS A 45 -5.66 4.16 4.02
C HIS A 45 -5.36 5.28 5.04
N LEU A 46 -4.28 6.03 4.86
CA LEU A 46 -3.97 7.21 5.65
C LEU A 46 -5.02 8.30 5.43
N PHE A 47 -5.44 8.51 4.18
CA PHE A 47 -6.51 9.46 3.86
C PHE A 47 -7.84 9.02 4.46
N THR A 48 -8.27 7.78 4.24
CA THR A 48 -9.55 7.30 4.77
C THR A 48 -9.56 7.29 6.29
N GLY A 49 -8.47 6.86 6.92
CA GLY A 49 -8.33 6.89 8.37
C GLY A 49 -8.45 8.30 8.95
N ALA A 50 -7.80 9.30 8.34
CA ALA A 50 -7.85 10.67 8.83
C ALA A 50 -9.22 11.34 8.61
N VAL A 51 -9.93 11.00 7.52
CA VAL A 51 -11.21 11.64 7.15
C VAL A 51 -12.42 10.94 7.77
N PHE A 52 -12.42 9.60 7.85
CA PHE A 52 -13.60 8.81 8.22
C PHE A 52 -13.47 8.07 9.56
N PHE A 53 -12.25 7.84 10.05
CA PHE A 53 -12.01 7.05 11.27
C PHE A 53 -11.47 7.90 12.43
N GLY A 54 -11.54 9.23 12.35
CA GLY A 54 -11.12 10.13 13.42
C GLY A 54 -11.90 9.95 14.73
N GLU A 55 -13.11 9.37 14.69
CA GLU A 55 -13.92 9.05 15.87
C GLU A 55 -13.27 8.02 16.82
N TYR A 56 -12.31 7.24 16.31
CA TYR A 56 -11.55 6.26 17.09
C TYR A 56 -10.27 6.84 17.70
N ALA A 57 -9.97 8.11 17.46
CA ALA A 57 -8.81 8.78 18.05
C ALA A 57 -8.98 8.95 19.57
N ALA A 58 -7.90 8.77 20.33
CA ALA A 58 -7.91 9.00 21.76
C ALA A 58 -8.17 10.48 22.11
N ALA A 59 -8.62 10.76 23.34
CA ALA A 59 -8.82 12.14 23.80
C ALA A 59 -7.52 12.95 23.66
N GLY A 60 -7.58 14.06 22.90
CA GLY A 60 -6.43 14.91 22.61
C GLY A 60 -5.56 14.46 21.42
N GLN A 61 -5.87 13.34 20.77
CA GLN A 61 -5.18 12.87 19.57
C GLN A 61 -5.86 13.41 18.31
N SER A 62 -5.08 13.96 17.36
CA SER A 62 -5.63 14.38 16.07
C SER A 62 -6.00 13.17 15.20
N ALA A 63 -7.02 13.30 14.37
CA ALA A 63 -7.45 12.24 13.44
C ALA A 63 -6.32 11.80 12.49
N PHE A 64 -5.49 12.74 12.03
CA PHE A 64 -4.30 12.43 11.24
C PHE A 64 -3.30 11.58 12.01
N MET A 65 -2.98 11.93 13.26
CA MET A 65 -2.04 11.17 14.09
C MET A 65 -2.57 9.78 14.41
N TYR A 66 -3.87 9.67 14.72
CA TYR A 66 -4.54 8.39 14.87
C TYR A 66 -4.39 7.52 13.63
N SER A 67 -4.73 8.06 12.45
CA SER A 67 -4.64 7.32 11.19
C SER A 67 -3.22 6.89 10.85
N LEU A 68 -2.24 7.77 11.07
CA LEU A 68 -0.84 7.46 10.83
C LEU A 68 -0.37 6.30 11.71
N LEU A 69 -0.61 6.38 13.01
CA LEU A 69 -0.20 5.36 13.98
C LEU A 69 -0.94 4.04 13.79
N TYR A 70 -2.19 4.09 13.34
CA TYR A 70 -2.97 2.90 13.01
C TYR A 70 -2.48 2.23 11.72
N ASN A 71 -2.28 3.01 10.64
CA ASN A 71 -2.02 2.47 9.31
C ASN A 71 -0.55 2.16 9.03
N ALA A 72 0.38 2.98 9.52
CA ALA A 72 1.79 2.84 9.17
C ALA A 72 2.41 1.50 9.60
N PRO A 73 2.18 0.96 10.81
CA PRO A 73 2.89 -0.24 11.26
C PRO A 73 2.61 -1.46 10.39
N TYR A 74 1.33 -1.75 10.11
CA TYR A 74 0.97 -2.94 9.34
C TYR A 74 1.23 -2.75 7.84
N MET A 75 1.06 -1.54 7.29
CA MET A 75 1.38 -1.27 5.88
C MET A 75 2.88 -1.32 5.63
N PHE A 76 3.72 -0.78 6.52
CA PHE A 76 5.17 -0.88 6.36
C PHE A 76 5.67 -2.30 6.59
N ALA A 77 5.04 -3.08 7.48
CA ALA A 77 5.33 -4.51 7.60
C ALA A 77 4.98 -5.28 6.31
N ASP A 78 3.80 -5.03 5.73
CA ASP A 78 3.35 -5.61 4.45
C ASP A 78 4.34 -5.28 3.32
N ILE A 79 4.69 -4.00 3.17
CA ILE A 79 5.67 -3.53 2.17
C ILE A 79 7.03 -4.18 2.39
N ALA A 80 7.52 -4.25 3.64
CA ALA A 80 8.80 -4.88 3.95
C ALA A 80 8.81 -6.36 3.54
N VAL A 81 7.73 -7.10 3.85
CA VAL A 81 7.58 -8.50 3.42
C VAL A 81 7.58 -8.61 1.91
N CYS A 82 6.82 -7.77 1.19
CA CYS A 82 6.81 -7.76 -0.26
C CYS A 82 8.19 -7.42 -0.86
N VAL A 83 8.93 -6.50 -0.26
CA VAL A 83 10.30 -6.16 -0.68
C VAL A 83 11.24 -7.34 -0.49
N ILE A 84 11.19 -8.01 0.67
CA ILE A 84 11.99 -9.21 0.93
C ILE A 84 11.70 -10.27 -0.14
N ILE A 85 10.42 -10.56 -0.40
CA ILE A 85 10.01 -11.50 -1.45
C ILE A 85 10.51 -11.07 -2.83
N ALA A 86 10.40 -9.78 -3.17
CA ALA A 86 10.91 -9.21 -4.43
C ALA A 86 12.43 -9.33 -4.59
N MET A 87 13.17 -9.47 -3.50
CA MET A 87 14.62 -9.67 -3.50
C MET A 87 15.02 -11.15 -3.63
N LEU A 88 14.11 -12.09 -3.36
CA LEU A 88 14.41 -13.52 -3.42
C LEU A 88 14.74 -13.96 -4.86
N PRO A 89 15.89 -14.64 -5.11
CA PRO A 89 16.26 -15.10 -6.44
C PRO A 89 15.22 -16.01 -7.13
N PRO A 90 14.55 -16.95 -6.44
CA PRO A 90 13.49 -17.77 -7.05
C PRO A 90 12.34 -16.90 -7.59
N PHE A 91 11.92 -15.89 -6.84
CA PHE A 91 10.85 -14.98 -7.26
C PHE A 91 11.27 -14.13 -8.45
N ARG A 92 12.48 -13.57 -8.43
CA ARG A 92 13.03 -12.82 -9.56
C ARG A 92 13.17 -13.68 -10.83
N LYS A 93 13.49 -14.97 -10.68
CA LYS A 93 13.52 -15.91 -11.80
C LYS A 93 12.12 -16.16 -12.35
N ALA A 94 11.12 -16.35 -11.47
CA ALA A 94 9.73 -16.54 -11.88
C ALA A 94 9.17 -15.32 -12.64
N ILE A 95 9.39 -14.11 -12.12
CA ILE A 95 8.97 -12.86 -12.79
C ILE A 95 9.63 -12.71 -14.16
N ARG A 96 10.93 -13.02 -14.27
CA ARG A 96 11.64 -13.01 -15.56
C ARG A 96 11.05 -13.97 -16.58
N SER A 97 10.70 -15.18 -16.15
CA SER A 97 10.07 -16.16 -17.04
C SER A 97 8.69 -15.68 -17.49
N ALA A 98 7.90 -15.06 -16.60
CA ALA A 98 6.58 -14.54 -16.93
C ALA A 98 6.63 -13.35 -17.92
N LEU A 99 7.64 -12.50 -17.83
CA LEU A 99 7.81 -11.31 -18.70
C LEU A 99 8.52 -11.60 -20.03
N LYS A 100 8.97 -12.83 -20.28
CA LYS A 100 9.68 -13.24 -21.51
C LYS A 100 8.78 -13.92 -22.55
N TYR A 101 7.50 -14.10 -22.23
CA TYR A 101 6.45 -14.42 -23.21
C TYR A 101 5.93 -13.11 -23.82
#